data_AF-A0A6J4QYP4-F1
#
_entry.id   AF-A0A6J4QYP4-F1
#
_cell.length_a   1.000
_cell.length_b   1.000
_cell.length_c   1.000
_cell.angle_alpha   90.00
_cell.angle_beta   90.00
_cell.angle_gamma   90.00
#
_symmetry.space_group_name_H-M   'P 1'
#
loop_
_entity.id
_entity.type
_entity.pdbx_description
1 polymer ?
#
loop_
_entity_poly.entity_id
_entity_poly.type
_entity_poly.pdbx_seq_one_letter_code
_entity_poly.pdbx_strand_id
1 'polypeptide(L)'
;MEKPAVDEFPVVGEPLALDLINTRVRTAEGETDLLATPAALRAWLAIQAERLPQPDAPIAAAELASVHAIREDIAMAIRHAQQAQHPPAQALRALTDAQRAAPAYRELAWDGAVVASATRRDGDYGARLVAELAEAAADLLTGPTIATVRQCDGPGCALLFLPAHPRRRWCSPRLCGNRVRVARYYQRHKVP
;
A
#
# COMPACT_ATOMS: atom_id res chain seq x y z
N MET A 1 21.53 14.68 2.43
CA MET A 1 20.69 13.48 2.38
C MET A 1 19.27 13.98 2.20
N GLU A 2 18.84 14.10 0.95
CA GLU A 2 17.53 14.69 0.62
C GLU A 2 16.44 13.79 1.20
N LYS A 3 15.61 14.34 2.09
CA LYS A 3 14.42 13.65 2.58
C LYS A 3 13.51 13.37 1.36
N PRO A 4 13.06 12.13 1.10
CA PRO A 4 12.15 11.88 -0.01
C PRO A 4 10.94 12.80 0.17
N ALA A 5 10.64 13.58 -0.86
CA ALA A 5 9.56 14.54 -0.79
C ALA A 5 8.26 13.77 -0.58
N VAL A 6 7.55 14.06 0.52
CA VAL A 6 6.24 13.51 0.87
C VAL A 6 5.19 13.76 -0.25
N ASP A 7 5.53 14.56 -1.26
CA ASP A 7 4.73 14.85 -2.44
C ASP A 7 4.82 13.79 -3.57
N GLU A 8 5.74 12.81 -3.49
CA GLU A 8 5.89 11.76 -4.53
C GLU A 8 4.84 10.65 -4.42
N PHE A 9 4.41 10.30 -3.20
CA PHE A 9 3.40 9.28 -2.95
C PHE A 9 2.17 9.87 -2.28
N PRO A 10 0.99 9.82 -2.93
CA PRO A 10 -0.14 10.69 -2.57
C PRO A 10 -0.83 10.33 -1.25
N VAL A 11 -0.72 9.07 -0.81
CA VAL A 11 -1.39 8.55 0.38
C VAL A 11 -0.48 7.54 1.05
N VAL A 12 -0.10 7.82 2.29
CA VAL A 12 0.69 6.94 3.14
C VAL A 12 0.08 6.92 4.55
N GLY A 13 0.24 5.80 5.25
CA GLY A 13 -0.32 5.60 6.58
C GLY A 13 -1.69 4.92 6.59
N GLU A 14 -2.17 4.44 5.43
CA GLU A 14 -3.27 3.48 5.38
C GLU A 14 -2.75 2.07 5.71
N PRO A 15 -3.63 1.04 5.85
CA PRO A 15 -3.17 -0.34 5.83
C PRO A 15 -2.19 -0.58 4.66
N LEU A 16 -1.08 -1.29 4.92
CA LEU A 16 0.09 -1.32 4.03
C LEU A 16 -0.25 -1.82 2.63
N ALA A 17 -1.17 -2.78 2.53
CA ALA A 17 -1.70 -3.27 1.28
C ALA A 17 -2.35 -2.16 0.42
N LEU A 18 -3.04 -1.21 1.06
CA LEU A 18 -3.62 -0.05 0.37
C LEU A 18 -2.56 0.96 -0.03
N ASP A 19 -1.59 1.25 0.87
CA ASP A 19 -0.45 2.12 0.53
C ASP A 19 0.31 1.58 -0.70
N LEU A 20 0.50 0.25 -0.79
CA LEU A 20 1.11 -0.40 -1.94
C LEU A 20 0.26 -0.25 -3.21
N ILE A 21 -1.04 -0.55 -3.16
CA ILE A 21 -1.93 -0.38 -4.33
C ILE A 21 -1.96 1.07 -4.80
N ASN A 22 -1.97 2.02 -3.86
CA ASN A 22 -2.02 3.46 -4.13
C ASN A 22 -0.74 4.02 -4.76
N THR A 23 0.27 3.19 -4.98
CA THR A 23 1.40 3.54 -5.85
C THR A 23 1.05 3.47 -7.34
N ARG A 24 -0.08 2.86 -7.73
CA ARG A 24 -0.71 3.09 -9.04
C ARG A 24 -1.73 4.20 -8.94
N VAL A 25 -1.48 5.29 -9.65
CA VAL A 25 -2.30 6.50 -9.61
C VAL A 25 -2.96 6.75 -10.96
N ARG A 26 -4.12 7.41 -10.96
CA ARG A 26 -4.76 7.89 -12.19
C ARG A 26 -4.51 9.38 -12.35
N THR A 27 -3.89 9.76 -13.47
CA THR A 27 -3.64 11.15 -13.88
C THR A 27 -4.52 11.50 -15.08
N ALA A 28 -4.35 12.71 -15.64
CA ALA A 28 -5.06 13.11 -16.85
C ALA A 28 -4.57 12.34 -18.09
N GLU A 29 -3.31 11.90 -18.07
CA GLU A 29 -2.60 11.20 -19.14
C GLU A 29 -2.83 9.69 -19.11
N GLY A 30 -3.38 9.14 -18.02
CA GLY A 30 -3.67 7.72 -17.89
C GLY A 30 -3.40 7.16 -16.50
N GLU A 31 -3.12 5.88 -16.42
CA GLU A 31 -2.62 5.23 -15.21
C GLU A 31 -1.09 5.35 -15.17
N THR A 32 -0.56 5.81 -14.04
CA THR A 32 0.87 5.99 -13.79
C THR A 32 1.28 5.10 -12.64
N ASP A 33 2.34 4.32 -12.85
CA ASP A 33 2.97 3.52 -11.80
C ASP A 33 4.11 4.33 -11.14
N LEU A 34 3.93 4.70 -9.87
CA LEU A 34 4.95 5.39 -9.09
C LEU A 34 6.11 4.47 -8.70
N LEU A 35 5.96 3.15 -8.84
CA LEU A 35 7.04 2.19 -8.67
C LEU A 35 7.60 1.78 -10.03
N ALA A 36 7.81 2.71 -10.97
CA ALA A 36 8.31 2.37 -12.31
C ALA A 36 9.78 1.90 -12.33
N THR A 37 10.57 2.19 -11.27
CA THR A 37 12.00 1.88 -11.22
C THR A 37 12.44 1.34 -9.86
N PRO A 38 13.58 0.63 -9.78
CA PRO A 38 14.14 0.18 -8.50
C PRO A 38 14.44 1.34 -7.53
N ALA A 39 14.81 2.51 -8.07
CA ALA A 39 15.05 3.71 -7.28
C ALA A 39 13.74 4.24 -6.65
N ALA A 40 12.64 4.22 -7.41
CA ALA A 40 11.33 4.62 -6.90
C ALA A 40 10.80 3.64 -5.84
N LEU A 41 11.04 2.33 -6.02
CA LEU A 41 10.76 1.35 -4.97
C LEU A 41 11.58 1.60 -3.71
N ARG A 42 12.88 1.89 -3.82
CA ARG A 42 13.70 2.30 -2.67
C ARG A 42 13.14 3.53 -1.97
N ALA A 43 12.71 4.55 -2.71
CA ALA A 43 12.11 5.76 -2.14
C ALA A 43 10.82 5.45 -1.38
N TRP A 44 9.94 4.61 -1.94
CA TRP A 44 8.74 4.15 -1.26
C TRP A 44 9.02 3.34 0.01
N LEU A 45 10.00 2.42 -0.05
CA LEU A 45 10.43 1.62 1.10
C LEU A 45 10.97 2.48 2.24
N ALA A 46 11.69 3.56 1.91
CA ALA A 46 12.18 4.52 2.91
C ALA A 46 11.04 5.25 3.64
N ILE A 47 9.92 5.52 2.95
CA ILE A 47 8.72 6.10 3.57
C ILE A 47 8.02 5.09 4.48
N GLN A 48 8.09 3.80 4.15
CA GLN A 48 7.49 2.71 4.92
C GLN A 48 8.48 2.08 5.94
N ALA A 49 9.57 2.78 6.30
CA ALA A 49 10.66 2.20 7.08
C ALA A 49 10.29 1.72 8.49
N GLU A 50 9.22 2.25 9.07
CA GLU A 50 8.69 1.78 10.36
C GLU A 50 7.93 0.45 10.25
N ARG A 51 7.56 0.03 9.03
CA ARG A 51 6.67 -1.10 8.76
C ARG A 51 7.30 -2.19 7.90
N LEU A 52 8.33 -1.84 7.12
CA LEU A 52 8.97 -2.74 6.16
C LEU A 52 10.48 -2.81 6.36
N PRO A 53 11.10 -3.99 6.12
CA PRO A 53 12.54 -4.14 6.17
C PRO A 53 13.21 -3.24 5.15
N GLN A 54 14.30 -2.58 5.57
CA GLN A 54 15.08 -1.73 4.69
C GLN A 54 16.14 -2.53 3.93
N PRO A 55 16.39 -2.21 2.65
CA PRO A 55 17.37 -2.91 1.85
C PRO A 55 18.79 -2.43 2.17
N ASP A 56 19.68 -3.34 2.54
CA ASP A 56 21.10 -3.05 2.81
C ASP A 56 21.92 -2.83 1.52
N ALA A 57 21.41 -3.30 0.37
CA ALA A 57 22.02 -3.16 -0.95
C ALA A 57 21.03 -2.55 -1.94
N PRO A 58 21.48 -1.98 -3.10
CA PRO A 58 20.61 -1.46 -4.15
C PRO A 58 19.48 -2.43 -4.54
N ILE A 59 18.27 -1.89 -4.82
CA ILE A 59 17.14 -2.72 -5.23
C ILE A 59 17.41 -3.25 -6.64
N ALA A 60 17.25 -4.55 -6.83
CA ALA A 60 17.38 -5.23 -8.11
C ALA A 60 16.08 -5.16 -8.92
N ALA A 61 16.18 -5.29 -10.25
CA ALA A 61 15.01 -5.34 -11.13
C ALA A 61 14.07 -6.52 -10.80
N ALA A 62 14.62 -7.64 -10.31
CA ALA A 62 13.84 -8.80 -9.88
C ALA A 62 12.97 -8.51 -8.65
N GLU A 63 13.49 -7.76 -7.67
CA GLU A 63 12.73 -7.37 -6.48
C GLU A 63 11.57 -6.44 -6.85
N LEU A 64 11.82 -5.49 -7.76
CA LEU A 64 10.76 -4.63 -8.31
C LEU A 64 9.67 -5.45 -8.99
N ALA A 65 10.05 -6.40 -9.85
CA ALA A 65 9.12 -7.26 -10.56
C ALA A 65 8.26 -8.09 -9.59
N SER A 66 8.85 -8.62 -8.53
CA SER A 66 8.12 -9.37 -7.49
C SER A 66 7.15 -8.49 -6.71
N VAL A 67 7.54 -7.25 -6.39
CA VAL A 67 6.65 -6.25 -5.74
C VAL A 67 5.48 -5.88 -6.67
N HIS A 68 5.72 -5.73 -7.97
CA HIS A 68 4.65 -5.50 -8.94
C HIS A 68 3.69 -6.69 -9.03
N ALA A 69 4.22 -7.91 -9.12
CA ALA A 69 3.41 -9.12 -9.19
C ALA A 69 2.49 -9.24 -7.96
N ILE A 70 3.05 -9.14 -6.76
CA ILE A 70 2.24 -9.25 -5.53
C ILE A 70 1.25 -8.10 -5.40
N ARG A 71 1.60 -6.87 -5.84
CA ARG A 71 0.66 -5.74 -5.86
C ARG A 71 -0.56 -6.03 -6.73
N GLU A 72 -0.41 -6.66 -7.89
CA GLU A 72 -1.55 -7.01 -8.74
C GLU A 72 -2.46 -8.05 -8.09
N ASP A 73 -1.88 -9.08 -7.47
CA ASP A 73 -2.64 -10.11 -6.75
C ASP A 73 -3.39 -9.53 -5.55
N ILE A 74 -2.74 -8.66 -4.76
CA ILE A 74 -3.35 -7.93 -3.64
C ILE A 74 -4.50 -7.05 -4.15
N ALA A 75 -4.27 -6.28 -5.21
CA ALA A 75 -5.29 -5.41 -5.79
C ALA A 75 -6.50 -6.21 -6.30
N MET A 76 -6.26 -7.35 -6.93
CA MET A 76 -7.31 -8.24 -7.40
C MET A 76 -8.11 -8.84 -6.25
N ALA A 77 -7.45 -9.31 -5.19
CA ALA A 77 -8.11 -9.87 -4.03
C ALA A 77 -8.98 -8.83 -3.29
N ILE A 78 -8.44 -7.63 -3.06
CA ILE A 78 -9.17 -6.55 -2.38
C ILE A 78 -10.40 -6.12 -3.18
N ARG A 79 -10.28 -5.94 -4.50
CA ARG A 79 -11.43 -5.54 -5.35
C ARG A 79 -12.59 -6.52 -5.25
N HIS A 80 -12.33 -7.83 -5.25
CA HIS A 80 -13.38 -8.85 -5.12
C HIS A 80 -13.96 -8.88 -3.71
N ALA A 81 -13.11 -8.83 -2.69
CA ALA A 81 -13.56 -8.84 -1.30
C ALA A 81 -14.43 -7.62 -0.95
N GLN A 82 -14.13 -6.43 -1.49
CA GLN A 82 -14.97 -5.24 -1.33
C GLN A 82 -16.40 -5.40 -1.88
N GLN A 83 -16.58 -6.29 -2.86
CA GLN A 83 -17.87 -6.57 -3.49
C GLN A 83 -18.55 -7.82 -2.91
N ALA A 84 -18.04 -8.35 -1.79
CA ALA A 84 -18.45 -9.63 -1.21
C ALA A 84 -18.41 -10.80 -2.23
N GLN A 85 -17.46 -10.74 -3.17
CA GLN A 85 -17.22 -11.77 -4.17
C GLN A 85 -16.01 -12.60 -3.79
N HIS A 86 -15.98 -13.84 -4.27
CA HIS A 86 -14.85 -14.74 -4.04
C HIS A 86 -13.63 -14.23 -4.82
N PRO A 87 -12.50 -13.92 -4.16
CA PRO A 87 -11.27 -13.59 -4.86
C PRO A 87 -10.82 -14.74 -5.77
N PRO A 88 -10.16 -14.44 -6.91
CA PRO A 88 -9.58 -15.46 -7.76
C PRO A 88 -8.59 -16.32 -6.98
N ALA A 89 -8.72 -17.64 -7.13
CA ALA A 89 -7.90 -18.59 -6.37
C ALA A 89 -6.39 -18.41 -6.61
N GLN A 90 -6.00 -17.91 -7.79
CA GLN A 90 -4.61 -17.58 -8.08
C GLN A 90 -4.07 -16.46 -7.19
N ALA A 91 -4.80 -15.36 -7.00
CA ALA A 91 -4.37 -14.27 -6.13
C ALA A 91 -4.21 -14.76 -4.69
N LEU A 92 -5.17 -15.54 -4.18
CA LEU A 92 -5.07 -16.08 -2.82
C LEU A 92 -3.89 -17.04 -2.66
N ARG A 93 -3.60 -17.86 -3.67
CA ARG A 93 -2.41 -18.72 -3.69
C ARG A 93 -1.13 -17.90 -3.70
N ALA A 94 -1.04 -16.86 -4.53
CA ALA A 94 0.14 -16.00 -4.59
C ALA A 94 0.46 -15.35 -3.23
N LEU A 95 -0.55 -14.85 -2.51
CA LEU A 95 -0.38 -14.33 -1.15
C LEU A 95 0.11 -15.41 -0.17
N THR A 96 -0.40 -16.63 -0.30
CA THR A 96 -0.02 -17.76 0.54
C THR A 96 1.41 -18.20 0.25
N ASP A 97 1.77 -18.31 -1.03
CA ASP A 97 3.08 -18.75 -1.50
C ASP A 97 4.16 -17.73 -1.14
N ALA A 98 3.87 -16.43 -1.25
CA ALA A 98 4.73 -15.36 -0.76
C ALA A 98 5.07 -15.53 0.73
N GLN A 99 4.06 -15.77 1.58
CA GLN A 99 4.26 -15.97 3.00
C GLN A 99 5.02 -17.28 3.31
N ARG A 100 4.84 -18.32 2.49
CA ARG A 100 5.59 -19.59 2.61
C ARG A 100 7.05 -19.46 2.19
N ALA A 101 7.36 -18.57 1.25
CA ALA A 101 8.72 -18.37 0.75
C ALA A 101 9.65 -17.77 1.82
N ALA A 102 9.13 -16.96 2.72
CA ALA A 102 9.88 -16.42 3.86
C ALA A 102 9.01 -16.43 5.13
N PRO A 103 8.82 -17.58 5.81
CA PRO A 103 7.90 -17.70 6.94
C PRO A 103 8.24 -16.77 8.11
N ALA A 104 7.20 -16.22 8.75
CA ALA A 104 7.36 -15.43 9.96
C ALA A 104 7.60 -16.33 11.18
N TYR A 105 8.51 -15.90 12.03
CA TYR A 105 8.72 -16.45 13.36
C TYR A 105 8.82 -15.34 14.39
N ARG A 106 8.59 -15.69 15.65
CA ARG A 106 8.74 -14.78 16.77
C ARG A 106 10.15 -14.89 17.32
N GLU A 107 10.92 -13.82 17.20
CA GLU A 107 12.22 -13.67 17.84
C GLU A 107 12.02 -13.07 19.23
N LEU A 108 12.58 -13.73 20.25
CA LEU A 108 12.56 -13.28 21.63
C LEU A 108 13.92 -12.69 21.99
N ALA A 109 13.92 -11.51 22.59
CA ALA A 109 15.13 -10.83 23.04
C ALA A 109 14.92 -10.21 24.42
N TRP A 110 16.00 -10.05 25.19
CA TRP A 110 15.98 -9.27 26.42
C TRP A 110 16.35 -7.82 26.11
N ASP A 111 15.48 -6.86 26.43
CA ASP A 111 15.72 -5.43 26.15
C ASP A 111 16.43 -4.67 27.29
N GLY A 112 16.77 -5.38 28.36
CA GLY A 112 17.32 -4.80 29.60
C GLY A 112 16.34 -4.81 30.77
N ALA A 113 15.03 -4.94 30.53
CA ALA A 113 14.01 -4.95 31.58
C ALA A 113 12.96 -6.05 31.42
N VAL A 114 12.56 -6.36 30.19
CA VAL A 114 11.55 -7.38 29.87
C VAL A 114 11.98 -8.24 28.70
N VAL A 115 11.34 -9.40 28.55
CA VAL A 115 11.42 -10.18 27.31
C VAL A 115 10.61 -9.44 26.25
N ALA A 116 11.31 -8.84 25.31
CA ALA A 116 10.74 -8.27 24.09
C ALA A 116 10.55 -9.37 23.03
N SER A 117 9.58 -9.14 22.15
CA SER A 117 9.24 -10.04 21.06
C SER A 117 9.10 -9.23 19.78
N ALA A 118 9.69 -9.71 18.69
CA ALA A 118 9.48 -9.13 17.38
C ALA A 118 9.25 -10.22 16.33
N THR A 119 8.42 -9.92 15.33
CA THR A 119 8.27 -10.78 14.16
C THR A 119 9.51 -10.63 13.27
N ARG A 120 10.03 -11.74 12.80
CA ARG A 120 11.17 -11.83 11.90
C ARG A 120 10.89 -12.85 10.79
N ARG A 121 11.64 -12.71 9.71
CA ARG A 121 11.66 -13.64 8.57
C ARG A 121 13.12 -13.84 8.15
N ASP A 122 13.48 -15.08 7.87
CA ASP A 122 14.76 -15.45 7.28
C ASP A 122 14.68 -15.39 5.75
N GLY A 123 15.84 -15.50 5.08
CA GLY A 123 15.92 -15.57 3.62
C GLY A 123 16.36 -14.27 2.95
N ASP A 124 16.35 -14.26 1.62
CA ASP A 124 16.74 -13.09 0.84
C ASP A 124 15.78 -11.90 1.04
N TYR A 125 16.28 -10.69 0.78
CA TYR A 125 15.52 -9.45 1.01
C TYR A 125 14.20 -9.42 0.21
N GLY A 126 14.23 -9.83 -1.05
CA GLY A 126 13.06 -9.82 -1.93
C GLY A 126 11.95 -10.73 -1.43
N ALA A 127 12.27 -11.97 -1.05
CA ALA A 127 11.31 -12.91 -0.49
C ALA A 127 10.68 -12.38 0.80
N ARG A 128 11.50 -11.84 1.72
CA ARG A 128 11.01 -11.24 2.97
C ARG A 128 10.09 -10.06 2.70
N LEU A 129 10.48 -9.14 1.82
CA LEU A 129 9.65 -7.97 1.46
C LEU A 129 8.29 -8.39 0.90
N VAL A 130 8.27 -9.32 -0.04
CA VAL A 130 7.02 -9.79 -0.66
C VAL A 130 6.14 -10.54 0.34
N ALA A 131 6.74 -11.31 1.26
CA ALA A 131 6.03 -11.98 2.34
C ALA A 131 5.37 -10.99 3.33
N GLU A 132 6.06 -9.92 3.73
CA GLU A 132 5.51 -8.85 4.58
C GLU A 132 4.34 -8.12 3.90
N LEU A 133 4.46 -7.80 2.61
CA LEU A 133 3.38 -7.18 1.83
C LEU A 133 2.17 -8.12 1.71
N ALA A 134 2.41 -9.41 1.52
CA ALA A 134 1.38 -10.43 1.44
C ALA A 134 0.68 -10.68 2.80
N GLU A 135 1.43 -10.67 3.90
CA GLU A 135 0.87 -10.76 5.26
C GLU A 135 -0.02 -9.55 5.56
N ALA A 136 0.45 -8.34 5.28
CA ALA A 136 -0.36 -7.13 5.50
C ALA A 136 -1.65 -7.11 4.64
N ALA A 137 -1.62 -7.72 3.45
CA ALA A 137 -2.81 -7.93 2.64
C ALA A 137 -3.74 -9.00 3.23
N ALA A 138 -3.19 -10.10 3.75
CA ALA A 138 -3.97 -11.14 4.43
C ALA A 138 -4.68 -10.60 5.67
N ASP A 139 -3.99 -9.80 6.49
CA ASP A 139 -4.55 -9.12 7.66
C ASP A 139 -5.73 -8.22 7.27
N LEU A 140 -5.58 -7.42 6.21
CA LEU A 140 -6.66 -6.58 5.72
C LEU A 140 -7.84 -7.40 5.18
N LEU A 141 -7.57 -8.44 4.37
CA LEU A 141 -8.59 -9.26 3.71
C LEU A 141 -9.42 -10.10 4.68
N THR A 142 -8.80 -10.59 5.76
CA THR A 142 -9.44 -11.40 6.78
C THR A 142 -10.03 -10.55 7.92
N GLY A 143 -9.61 -9.30 8.03
CA GLY A 143 -10.10 -8.36 9.02
C GLY A 143 -11.52 -7.86 8.73
N PRO A 144 -12.24 -7.37 9.75
CA PRO A 144 -13.61 -6.85 9.60
C PRO A 144 -13.67 -5.54 8.77
N THR A 145 -12.51 -4.92 8.53
CA THR A 145 -12.38 -3.61 7.89
C THR A 145 -12.41 -3.67 6.36
N ILE A 146 -12.23 -4.85 5.74
CA ILE A 146 -12.21 -4.99 4.28
C ILE A 146 -13.47 -4.42 3.61
N ALA A 147 -14.65 -4.70 4.18
CA ALA A 147 -15.94 -4.22 3.69
C ALA A 147 -16.10 -2.68 3.82
N THR A 148 -15.23 -2.04 4.60
CA THR A 148 -15.25 -0.59 4.82
C THR A 148 -14.22 0.17 4.01
N VAL A 149 -13.32 -0.51 3.30
CA VAL A 149 -12.37 0.13 2.39
C VAL A 149 -13.15 0.85 1.29
N ARG A 150 -12.80 2.12 1.04
CA ARG A 150 -13.50 2.98 0.08
C ARG A 150 -12.56 3.47 -1.01
N GLN A 151 -13.11 3.65 -2.20
CA GLN A 151 -12.48 4.45 -3.24
C GLN A 151 -12.71 5.95 -2.96
N CYS A 152 -11.73 6.78 -3.31
CA CYS A 152 -11.81 8.24 -3.21
C CYS A 152 -12.90 8.84 -4.11
N ASP A 153 -13.75 9.72 -3.56
CA ASP A 153 -14.76 10.48 -4.32
C ASP A 153 -14.19 11.68 -5.10
N GLY A 154 -12.86 11.85 -5.12
CA GLY A 154 -12.21 12.94 -5.85
C GLY A 154 -12.32 12.72 -7.36
N PRO A 155 -12.62 13.74 -8.19
CA PRO A 155 -12.77 13.58 -9.64
C PRO A 155 -11.52 12.96 -10.30
N GLY A 156 -11.65 11.77 -10.91
CA GLY A 156 -10.54 11.06 -11.53
C GLY A 156 -9.55 10.40 -10.54
N CYS A 157 -9.83 10.39 -9.23
CA CYS A 157 -9.03 9.66 -8.25
C CYS A 157 -9.55 8.22 -8.12
N ALA A 158 -8.63 7.26 -8.16
CA ALA A 158 -8.93 5.83 -7.98
C ALA A 158 -8.32 5.25 -6.70
N LEU A 159 -7.73 6.08 -5.84
CA LEU A 159 -7.05 5.62 -4.63
C LEU A 159 -8.03 5.05 -3.62
N LEU A 160 -7.59 4.00 -2.94
CA LEU A 160 -8.32 3.32 -1.87
C LEU A 160 -7.88 3.83 -0.50
N PHE A 161 -8.79 3.85 0.47
CA PHE A 161 -8.48 4.22 1.84
C PHE A 161 -9.41 3.53 2.84
N LEU A 162 -8.97 3.40 4.08
CA LEU A 162 -9.80 2.97 5.19
C LEU A 162 -10.37 4.20 5.91
N PRO A 163 -11.71 4.41 5.95
CA PRO A 163 -12.28 5.59 6.56
C PRO A 163 -12.09 5.60 8.08
N ALA A 164 -11.30 6.54 8.61
CA ALA A 164 -11.18 6.77 10.05
C ALA A 164 -12.50 7.19 10.73
N HIS A 165 -13.45 7.70 9.94
CA HIS A 165 -14.81 8.00 10.38
C HIS A 165 -15.80 7.86 9.20
N PRO A 166 -17.09 7.58 9.43
CA PRO A 166 -18.06 7.27 8.37
C PRO A 166 -18.21 8.34 7.29
N ARG A 167 -17.92 9.60 7.62
CA ARG A 167 -18.01 10.76 6.71
C ARG A 167 -16.75 11.02 5.87
N ARG A 168 -15.68 10.23 6.01
CA ARG A 168 -14.48 10.42 5.17
C ARG A 168 -14.80 9.97 3.75
N ARG A 169 -14.67 10.91 2.81
CA ARG A 169 -14.98 10.73 1.37
C ARG A 169 -13.75 10.78 0.46
N TRP A 170 -12.62 11.22 0.98
CA TRP A 170 -11.42 11.47 0.20
C TRP A 170 -10.21 10.77 0.82
N CYS A 171 -9.34 10.25 -0.04
CA CYS A 171 -8.09 9.60 0.35
C CYS A 171 -7.16 10.54 1.11
N SER A 172 -7.15 11.84 0.78
CA SER A 172 -6.41 12.85 1.53
C SER A 172 -7.20 14.16 1.54
N PRO A 173 -7.42 14.77 2.73
CA PRO A 173 -7.98 16.11 2.81
C PRO A 173 -7.16 17.15 2.06
N ARG A 174 -5.82 16.99 2.04
CA ARG A 174 -4.89 17.91 1.40
C ARG A 174 -4.88 17.77 -0.13
N LEU A 175 -4.97 16.55 -0.66
CA LEU A 175 -4.97 16.33 -2.11
C LEU A 175 -6.38 16.44 -2.68
N CYS A 176 -7.21 15.41 -2.45
CA CYS A 176 -8.54 15.35 -3.06
C CYS A 176 -9.56 16.27 -2.37
N GLY A 177 -9.46 16.46 -1.05
CA GLY A 177 -10.36 17.39 -0.33
C GLY A 177 -10.19 18.84 -0.77
N ASN A 178 -8.96 19.32 -0.95
CA ASN A 178 -8.70 20.65 -1.52
C ASN A 178 -9.13 20.74 -2.98
N ARG A 179 -8.78 19.76 -3.82
CA ARG A 179 -9.16 19.75 -5.23
C ARG A 179 -10.67 19.89 -5.44
N VAL A 180 -11.47 19.17 -4.66
CA VAL A 180 -12.95 19.26 -4.72
C VAL A 180 -13.45 20.62 -4.23
N ARG A 181 -12.87 21.18 -3.15
CA ARG A 181 -13.24 22.52 -2.65
C ARG A 181 -12.97 23.60 -3.69
N VAL A 182 -11.79 23.57 -4.30
CA VAL A 182 -11.36 24.53 -5.33
C VAL A 182 -12.26 24.42 -6.57
N ALA A 183 -12.53 23.21 -7.07
CA ALA A 183 -13.43 23.01 -8.21
C ALA A 183 -14.84 23.58 -7.96
N ARG A 184 -15.40 23.37 -6.76
CA ARG A 184 -16.69 23.95 -6.36
C ARG A 184 -16.68 25.47 -6.28
N TYR A 185 -15.58 26.07 -5.80
CA TYR A 185 -15.43 27.52 -5.78
C TYR A 185 -15.48 28.09 -7.19
N TYR A 186 -14.71 27.54 -8.13
CA TYR A 186 -14.72 27.99 -9.53
C TYR A 186 -16.08 27.79 -10.22
N GLN A 187 -16.78 26.68 -9.95
CA GLN A 187 -18.14 26.47 -10.50
C GLN A 187 -19.15 27.52 -10.00
N ARG A 188 -18.98 28.02 -8.77
CA ARG A 188 -19.85 29.06 -8.19
C ARG A 188 -19.49 30.48 -8.62
N HIS A 189 -18.24 30.71 -9.01
CA HIS A 189 -17.70 32.05 -9.33
C HIS A 189 -17.33 32.21 -10.81
N LYS A 190 -17.70 31.26 -11.67
CA LYS A 190 -17.72 31.49 -13.12
C LYS A 190 -18.86 32.46 -13.42
N VAL A 191 -18.51 33.74 -13.57
CA VAL A 191 -19.34 34.75 -14.24
C VAL A 191 -19.46 34.33 -15.72
N PRO A 192 -20.65 34.39 -16.32
CA PRO A 192 -20.87 33.98 -17.71
C PRO A 192 -20.01 34.74 -18.72
#